data_AF-A0A1V5KPS0-F1
#
_entry.id   AF-A0A1V5KPS0-F1
#
_cell.length_a   1.000
_cell.length_b   1.000
_cell.length_c   1.000
_cell.angle_alpha   90.00
_cell.angle_beta   90.00
_cell.angle_gamma   90.00
#
_symmetry.space_group_name_H-M   'P 1'
#
loop_
_entity.id
_entity.type
_entity.pdbx_description
1 polymer ?
#
loop_
_entity_poly.entity_id
_entity_poly.type
_entity_poly.pdbx_seq_one_letter_code
_entity_poly.pdbx_strand_id
1 'polypeptide(L)'
;MKKYRTFADWLQTMQTRYDVMSFRQDLPGFGEPQEGMWDGFQRLNTETKNGGMVAVFRHGAVEAKRIITVKYLDPAEQYTVISMEGKTIVTKTGKELEATGFNVAIPELYGGEWFEIRPCNQCQAQGRAR
;
A
#
# COMPACT_ATOMS: atom_id res chain seq x y z
N MET A 1 -18.89 -17.23 -3.84
CA MET A 1 -18.51 -16.72 -5.18
C MET A 1 -18.36 -15.18 -5.27
N LYS A 2 -19.10 -14.35 -4.52
CA LYS A 2 -18.99 -12.87 -4.63
C LYS A 2 -17.61 -12.29 -4.27
N LYS A 3 -16.91 -12.83 -3.26
CA LYS A 3 -15.60 -12.33 -2.80
C LYS A 3 -14.50 -12.37 -3.88
N TYR A 4 -14.42 -13.45 -4.66
CA TYR A 4 -13.42 -13.59 -5.72
C TYR A 4 -13.65 -12.59 -6.87
N ARG A 5 -14.92 -12.31 -7.19
CA ARG A 5 -15.26 -11.33 -8.22
C ARG A 5 -14.88 -9.93 -7.79
N THR A 6 -15.21 -9.52 -6.56
CA THR A 6 -14.82 -8.22 -6.02
C THR A 6 -13.29 -8.05 -5.99
N PHE A 7 -12.54 -9.10 -5.64
CA PHE A 7 -11.08 -9.07 -5.69
C PHE A 7 -10.54 -8.93 -7.12
N ALA A 8 -11.06 -9.70 -8.07
CA ALA A 8 -10.66 -9.61 -9.47
C ALA A 8 -10.98 -8.22 -10.08
N ASP A 9 -12.16 -7.68 -9.79
CA ASP A 9 -12.59 -6.35 -10.23
C ASP A 9 -11.67 -5.26 -9.65
N TRP A 10 -11.26 -5.40 -8.38
CA TRP A 10 -10.32 -4.49 -7.75
C TRP A 10 -8.93 -4.56 -8.39
N LEU A 11 -8.39 -5.75 -8.63
CA LEU A 11 -7.10 -5.92 -9.31
C LEU A 11 -7.14 -5.35 -10.74
N GLN A 12 -8.23 -5.57 -11.47
CA GLN A 12 -8.41 -4.99 -12.79
C GLN A 12 -8.43 -3.47 -12.71
N THR A 13 -9.07 -2.89 -11.70
CA THR A 13 -9.08 -1.44 -11.46
C THR A 13 -7.67 -0.91 -11.19
N MET A 14 -6.87 -1.59 -10.37
CA MET A 14 -5.48 -1.19 -10.09
C MET A 14 -4.63 -1.25 -11.36
N GLN A 15 -4.81 -2.28 -12.17
CA GLN A 15 -4.12 -2.42 -13.46
C GLN A 15 -4.49 -1.28 -14.41
N THR A 16 -5.79 -0.99 -14.58
CA THR A 16 -6.23 0.09 -15.48
C THR A 16 -5.75 1.47 -15.04
N ARG A 17 -5.65 1.74 -13.73
CA ARG A 17 -5.25 3.06 -13.21
C ARG A 17 -3.74 3.28 -13.18
N TYR A 18 -2.98 2.26 -12.79
CA TYR A 18 -1.57 2.42 -12.42
C TYR A 18 -0.64 1.48 -13.19
N ASP A 19 -1.17 0.57 -14.02
CA ASP A 19 -0.38 -0.44 -14.73
C ASP A 19 0.47 -1.32 -13.78
N VAL A 20 -0.11 -1.68 -12.62
CA VAL A 20 0.61 -2.36 -11.52
C VAL A 20 1.24 -3.70 -11.90
N MET A 21 0.82 -4.38 -12.97
CA MET A 21 1.44 -5.65 -13.38
C MET A 21 2.78 -5.48 -14.08
N SER A 22 3.09 -4.28 -14.59
CA SER A 22 4.40 -3.94 -15.18
C SER A 22 5.48 -3.72 -14.13
N PHE A 23 5.10 -3.59 -12.85
CA PHE A 23 5.99 -3.18 -11.76
C PHE A 23 5.91 -4.19 -10.62
N ARG A 24 7.05 -4.77 -10.22
CA ARG A 24 7.13 -5.62 -9.02
C ARG A 24 8.30 -5.17 -8.18
N GLN A 25 8.02 -4.78 -6.93
CA GLN A 25 9.04 -4.48 -5.95
C GLN A 25 8.70 -5.15 -4.62
N ASP A 26 9.69 -5.80 -4.02
CA ASP A 26 9.53 -6.41 -2.70
C ASP A 26 9.60 -5.31 -1.63
N LEU A 27 8.81 -5.45 -0.57
CA LEU A 27 8.84 -4.48 0.52
C LEU A 27 10.12 -4.68 1.36
N PRO A 28 10.85 -3.61 1.72
CA PRO A 28 12.02 -3.72 2.59
C PRO A 28 11.64 -4.24 3.98
N GLY A 29 12.43 -5.16 4.53
CA GLY A 29 12.18 -5.73 5.86
C GLY A 29 11.22 -6.92 5.86
N PHE A 30 10.84 -7.41 4.68
CA PHE A 30 10.24 -8.71 4.46
C PHE A 30 11.34 -9.62 3.88
N GLY A 31 12.20 -10.14 4.77
CA GLY A 31 13.13 -11.21 4.43
C GLY A 31 12.36 -12.51 4.16
N GLU A 32 13.06 -13.57 3.74
CA GLU A 32 12.41 -14.88 3.54
C GLU A 32 11.49 -15.22 4.71
N PRO A 33 10.35 -15.92 4.50
CA PRO A 33 9.31 -16.17 5.52
C PRO A 33 9.79 -16.66 6.91
N GLN A 34 11.03 -17.15 7.00
CA GLN A 34 11.73 -17.52 8.22
C GLN A 34 12.11 -16.32 9.13
N GLU A 35 12.25 -15.10 8.59
CA GLU A 35 12.58 -13.88 9.34
C GLU A 35 11.31 -13.09 9.72
N GLY A 36 10.51 -13.64 10.64
CA GLY A 36 9.51 -12.86 11.38
C GLY A 36 8.05 -13.02 10.92
N MET A 37 7.73 -13.99 10.06
CA MET A 37 6.35 -14.44 9.79
C MET A 37 5.41 -13.35 9.26
N TRP A 38 5.96 -12.30 8.67
CA TRP A 38 5.26 -11.27 7.90
C TRP A 38 5.83 -11.29 6.49
N ASP A 39 4.97 -11.11 5.48
CA ASP A 39 5.36 -11.00 4.06
C ASP A 39 4.62 -9.81 3.43
N GLY A 40 5.09 -9.29 2.30
CA GLY A 40 4.42 -8.23 1.59
C GLY A 40 5.18 -7.74 0.38
N PHE A 41 4.44 -7.16 -0.55
CA PHE A 41 5.01 -6.56 -1.76
C PHE A 41 4.33 -5.23 -2.06
N GLN A 42 4.99 -4.43 -2.88
CA GLN A 42 4.40 -3.26 -3.49
C GLN A 42 4.52 -3.32 -5.01
N ARG A 43 3.54 -2.74 -5.68
CA ARG A 43 3.56 -2.55 -7.13
C ARG A 43 3.16 -1.11 -7.39
N LEU A 44 4.16 -0.25 -7.44
CA LEU A 44 3.98 1.17 -7.72
C LEU A 44 4.46 1.47 -9.12
N ASN A 45 3.74 2.36 -9.80
CA ASN A 45 4.19 2.88 -11.08
C ASN A 45 5.37 3.82 -10.87
N THR A 46 6.58 3.30 -11.03
CA THR A 46 7.82 4.04 -10.74
C THR A 46 8.15 5.09 -11.80
N GLU A 47 7.53 5.01 -12.97
CA GLU A 47 7.72 5.95 -14.07
C GLU A 47 6.90 7.22 -13.85
N THR A 48 5.59 7.05 -13.67
CA THR A 48 4.64 8.18 -13.51
C THR A 48 4.52 8.63 -12.05
N LYS A 49 4.93 7.80 -11.09
CA LYS A 49 4.76 7.99 -9.64
C LYS A 49 3.31 8.26 -9.23
N ASN A 50 2.35 7.83 -10.05
CA ASN A 50 0.94 8.10 -9.85
C ASN A 50 0.27 7.14 -8.84
N GLY A 51 1.06 6.35 -8.10
CA GLY A 51 0.56 5.41 -7.09
C GLY A 51 0.66 3.95 -7.52
N GLY A 52 -0.22 3.11 -6.96
CA GLY A 52 -0.23 1.67 -7.20
C GLY A 52 -0.85 0.89 -6.04
N MET A 53 -0.30 -0.28 -5.72
CA MET A 53 -0.81 -1.13 -4.64
C MET A 53 0.27 -1.66 -3.70
N VAL A 54 -0.15 -1.98 -2.48
CA VAL A 54 0.65 -2.64 -1.45
C VAL A 54 -0.16 -3.81 -0.90
N ALA A 55 0.46 -4.98 -0.75
CA ALA A 55 -0.13 -6.15 -0.14
C ALA A 55 0.74 -6.62 1.02
N VAL A 56 0.12 -6.98 2.14
CA VAL A 56 0.79 -7.35 3.39
C VAL A 56 0.12 -8.59 3.95
N PHE A 57 0.92 -9.54 4.39
CA PHE A 57 0.47 -10.84 4.88
C PHE A 57 1.09 -11.13 6.24
N ARG A 58 0.28 -11.67 7.14
CA ARG A 58 0.70 -12.23 8.42
C ARG A 58 0.62 -13.75 8.32
N HIS A 59 1.70 -14.43 8.68
CA HIS A 59 1.87 -15.88 8.56
C HIS A 59 2.30 -16.52 9.89
N GLY A 60 1.55 -16.29 10.97
CA GLY A 60 1.86 -16.86 12.27
C GLY A 60 2.74 -15.98 13.16
N ALA A 61 2.97 -14.73 12.78
CA ALA A 61 3.70 -13.77 13.63
C ALA A 61 2.96 -13.54 14.95
N VAL A 62 3.70 -13.35 16.05
CA VAL A 62 3.12 -13.06 17.37
C VAL A 62 2.46 -11.69 17.36
N GLU A 63 3.12 -10.68 16.79
CA GLU A 63 2.59 -9.34 16.64
C GLU A 63 1.47 -9.30 15.59
N ALA A 64 0.32 -8.74 15.97
CA ALA A 64 -0.82 -8.53 15.08
C ALA A 64 -0.74 -7.21 14.30
N LYS A 65 0.31 -6.42 14.51
CA LYS A 65 0.47 -5.08 13.92
C LYS A 65 1.89 -4.88 13.41
N ARG A 66 2.02 -4.19 12.29
CA ARG A 66 3.32 -3.82 11.71
C ARG A 66 3.24 -2.47 11.02
N ILE A 67 4.36 -1.72 11.06
CA ILE A 67 4.53 -0.50 10.28
C ILE A 67 5.05 -0.89 8.91
N ILE A 68 4.38 -0.42 7.86
CA ILE A 68 4.70 -0.70 6.47
C ILE A 68 5.17 0.58 5.79
N THR A 69 6.41 0.59 5.32
CA THR A 69 7.00 1.70 4.55
C THR A 69 6.79 1.48 3.06
N VAL A 70 6.56 2.55 2.30
CA VAL A 70 6.32 2.49 0.85
C VAL A 70 7.42 3.28 0.13
N LYS A 71 8.08 2.65 -0.85
CA LYS A 71 9.18 3.26 -1.63
C LYS A 71 8.75 3.66 -3.02
N TYR A 72 9.55 4.50 -3.69
CA TYR A 72 9.40 4.92 -5.09
C TYR A 72 8.23 5.87 -5.40
N LEU A 73 7.62 6.47 -4.38
CA LEU A 73 6.69 7.58 -4.54
C LEU A 73 7.45 8.90 -4.76
N ASP A 74 6.76 9.93 -5.26
CA ASP A 74 7.34 11.27 -5.26
C ASP A 74 7.43 11.78 -3.81
N PRO A 75 8.62 12.16 -3.31
CA PRO A 75 8.77 12.57 -1.92
C PRO A 75 7.98 13.84 -1.56
N ALA A 76 7.68 14.70 -2.53
CA ALA A 76 7.00 15.98 -2.30
C ALA A 76 5.47 15.88 -2.44
N GLU A 77 4.96 14.90 -3.17
CA GLU A 77 3.52 14.72 -3.38
C GLU A 77 2.84 14.00 -2.20
N GLN A 78 1.56 14.28 -2.01
CA GLN A 78 0.72 13.61 -1.02
C GLN A 78 -0.02 12.42 -1.61
N TYR A 79 -0.08 11.34 -0.84
CA TYR A 79 -0.74 10.10 -1.19
C TYR A 79 -1.66 9.66 -0.07
N THR A 80 -2.82 9.14 -0.46
CA THR A 80 -3.78 8.51 0.43
C THR A 80 -3.67 7.00 0.29
N VAL A 81 -3.50 6.32 1.43
CA VAL A 81 -3.53 4.86 1.55
C VAL A 81 -4.97 4.44 1.81
N ILE A 82 -5.51 3.54 1.00
CA ILE A 82 -6.93 3.17 1.01
C ILE A 82 -7.05 1.65 1.04
N SER A 83 -7.87 1.09 1.94
CA SER A 83 -8.14 -0.35 1.95
C SER A 83 -8.97 -0.78 0.75
N MET A 84 -9.07 -2.10 0.50
CA MET A 84 -9.95 -2.64 -0.54
C MET A 84 -11.42 -2.25 -0.38
N GLU A 85 -11.89 -2.01 0.84
CA GLU A 85 -13.24 -1.54 1.15
C GLU A 85 -13.44 -0.04 0.85
N GLY A 86 -12.40 0.65 0.37
CA GLY A 86 -12.43 2.07 0.08
C GLY A 86 -12.22 2.96 1.31
N LYS A 87 -11.83 2.39 2.46
CA LYS A 87 -11.58 3.16 3.68
C LYS A 87 -10.20 3.81 3.62
N THR A 88 -10.15 5.12 3.85
CA THR A 88 -8.86 5.83 4.02
C THR A 88 -8.19 5.40 5.32
N ILE A 89 -6.95 4.93 5.22
CA ILE A 89 -6.10 4.52 6.33
C ILE A 89 -5.28 5.70 6.82
N VAL A 90 -4.60 6.39 5.90
CA VAL A 90 -3.80 7.59 6.19
C VAL A 90 -3.59 8.41 4.92
N THR A 91 -3.30 9.69 5.08
CA THR A 91 -2.76 10.55 4.01
C THR A 91 -1.43 11.12 4.47
N LYS A 92 -0.38 10.94 3.66
CA LYS A 92 1.01 11.30 3.96
C LYS A 92 1.73 11.70 2.67
N THR A 93 2.82 12.44 2.78
CA THR A 93 3.75 12.65 1.65
C THR A 93 4.46 11.35 1.28
N GLY A 94 4.96 11.24 0.05
CA GLY A 94 5.79 10.09 -0.35
C GLY A 94 7.01 9.92 0.56
N LYS A 95 7.61 11.02 1.02
CA LYS A 95 8.73 10.99 1.97
C LYS A 95 8.33 10.42 3.32
N GLU A 96 7.16 10.78 3.85
CA GLU A 96 6.67 10.25 5.12
C GLU A 96 6.27 8.77 5.00
N LEU A 97 5.69 8.35 3.88
CA LEU A 97 5.39 6.94 3.62
C LEU A 97 6.64 6.08 3.51
N GLU A 98 7.73 6.62 2.96
CA GLU A 98 9.02 5.94 2.90
C GLU A 98 9.69 5.87 4.29
N ALA A 99 9.74 6.99 5.02
CA ALA A 99 10.50 7.07 6.27
C ALA A 99 9.75 6.52 7.49
N THR A 100 8.44 6.73 7.56
CA THR A 100 7.62 6.42 8.76
C THR A 100 6.52 5.39 8.49
N GLY A 101 6.16 5.17 7.21
CA GLY A 101 5.16 4.19 6.82
C GLY A 101 3.75 4.45 7.38
N PHE A 102 2.95 3.39 7.41
CA PHE A 102 1.61 3.36 7.98
C PHE A 102 1.37 2.08 8.76
N ASN A 103 0.46 2.12 9.74
CA ASN A 103 0.16 0.96 10.58
C ASN A 103 -0.83 0.02 9.87
N VAL A 104 -0.46 -1.26 9.82
CA VAL A 104 -1.34 -2.36 9.38
C VAL A 104 -1.62 -3.25 10.59
N ALA A 105 -2.88 -3.64 10.75
CA ALA A 105 -3.32 -4.57 11.79
C ALA A 105 -4.04 -5.75 11.15
N ILE A 106 -3.51 -6.95 11.33
CA ILE A 106 -4.11 -8.21 10.86
C ILE A 106 -4.35 -9.06 12.11
N PRO A 107 -5.54 -9.00 12.74
CA PRO A 107 -5.80 -9.67 14.00
C PRO A 107 -5.73 -11.19 13.90
N GLU A 108 -6.10 -11.75 12.74
CA GLU A 108 -5.99 -13.17 12.44
C GLU A 108 -4.54 -13.62 12.43
N LEU A 109 -4.28 -14.84 12.91
CA LEU A 109 -2.93 -15.41 12.91
C LEU A 109 -2.39 -15.63 11.48
N TYR A 110 -3.30 -15.87 10.53
CA TYR A 110 -3.02 -15.98 9.11
C TYR A 110 -4.00 -15.11 8.33
N GLY A 111 -3.49 -14.11 7.64
CA GLY A 111 -4.34 -13.14 6.94
C GLY A 111 -3.53 -12.25 6.00
N GLY A 112 -4.26 -11.49 5.19
CA GLY A 112 -3.66 -10.57 4.23
C GLY A 112 -4.53 -9.35 4.01
N GLU A 113 -3.88 -8.20 3.89
CA GLU A 113 -4.49 -6.91 3.67
C GLU A 113 -3.90 -6.25 2.42
N TRP A 114 -4.74 -5.56 1.67
CA TRP A 114 -4.38 -4.92 0.41
C TRP A 114 -4.79 -3.46 0.43
N PHE A 115 -3.91 -2.62 -0.09
CA PHE A 115 -4.06 -1.19 -0.07
C PHE A 115 -3.80 -0.58 -1.45
N GLU A 116 -4.67 0.34 -1.87
CA GLU A 116 -4.43 1.28 -2.96
C GLU A 116 -3.62 2.46 -2.40
N ILE A 117 -2.55 2.83 -3.11
CA ILE A 117 -1.81 4.07 -2.88
C ILE A 117 -2.21 5.04 -3.99
N ARG A 118 -2.91 6.11 -3.63
CA ARG A 118 -3.48 7.06 -4.59
C ARG A 118 -3.00 8.49 -4.33
N PRO A 119 -2.57 9.24 -5.35
CA PRO A 119 -2.29 10.66 -5.23
C PRO A 119 -3.48 11.42 -4.67
N CYS A 120 -3.24 12.33 -3.73
CA CYS A 120 -4.28 13.15 -3.16
C CYS A 120 -4.51 14.41 -4.02
N ASN A 121 -5.33 14.28 -5.06
CA ASN A 121 -5.66 15.39 -5.96
C ASN A 121 -6.40 16.55 -5.28
N GLN A 122 -6.89 16.36 -4.04
CA GLN A 122 -7.58 17.41 -3.26
C GLN A 122 -6.71 17.98 -2.13
N CYS A 123 -5.51 17.44 -1.88
CA CYS A 123 -4.62 17.92 -0.82
C CYS A 123 -3.78 19.13 -1.24
N GLN A 124 -3.66 19.38 -2.55
CA GLN A 124 -2.95 20.56 -3.09
C GLN A 124 -3.67 21.90 -2.78
N ALA A 125 -4.92 21.86 -2.27
CA ALA A 125 -5.67 23.06 -1.88
C ALA A 125 -5.34 23.58 -0.47
N GLN A 126 -4.62 22.82 0.37
CA GLN A 126 -4.34 23.20 1.77
C GLN A 126 -2.91 23.69 2.01
N GLY A 127 -2.03 23.67 0.99
CA GLY A 127 -0.62 24.06 1.12
C GLY A 127 -0.21 25.38 0.45
N ARG A 128 -1.12 26.11 -0.21
CA ARG A 128 -0.85 27.44 -0.77
C ARG A 128 -1.60 28.52 -0.01
N ALA A 129 -1.19 28.74 1.24
CA ALA A 129 -1.51 29.97 1.96
C ALA A 129 -0.20 30.65 2.36
N ARG A 130 0.18 31.61 1.50
CA ARG A 130 1.07 32.77 1.70
C ARG A 130 2.53 32.53 2.05
#